data_AF-A0A1V6GA45-F1
#
_entry.id   AF-A0A1V6GA45-F1
#
_cell.length_a   1.000
_cell.length_b   1.000
_cell.length_c   1.000
_cell.angle_alpha   90.00
_cell.angle_beta   90.00
_cell.angle_gamma   90.00
#
_symmetry.space_group_name_H-M   'P 1'
#
loop_
_entity.id
_entity.type
_entity.pdbx_description
1 polymer ?
#
loop_
_entity_poly.entity_id
_entity_poly.type
_entity_poly.pdbx_seq_one_letter_code
_entity_poly.pdbx_strand_id
1 'polypeptide(L)'
;MPLPEATGRAIALYLRDERPKTQHRMVFARHMTPRERPIGPDLVRKTIRQAYARAGLAHTRSHLLRHTMASRLLASGSSLKEVADVLRHRSLNTTLIYAKLDGSRLVEVALPWPGTSAAATTGRLS
;
A
#
# COMPACT_ATOMS: atom_id res chain seq x y z
N MET A 1 10.99 7.65 8.66
CA MET A 1 10.11 8.20 7.61
C MET A 1 9.32 9.35 8.19
N PRO A 2 9.57 10.60 7.74
CA PRO A 2 8.73 11.74 8.11
C PRO A 2 7.33 11.55 7.52
N LEU A 3 6.32 12.00 8.26
CA LEU A 3 4.93 11.95 7.81
C LEU A 3 4.77 12.97 6.64
N PRO A 4 4.15 12.59 5.50
CA PRO A 4 3.87 13.55 4.44
C PRO A 4 3.07 14.74 4.96
N GLU A 5 3.41 15.96 4.51
CA GLU A 5 2.80 17.20 5.02
C GLU A 5 1.28 17.20 4.92
N ALA A 6 0.75 16.74 3.77
CA ALA A 6 -0.69 16.62 3.55
C ALA A 6 -1.37 15.70 4.59
N THR A 7 -0.73 14.58 4.93
CA THR A 7 -1.22 13.65 5.95
C THR A 7 -1.13 14.28 7.34
N GLY A 8 -0.05 14.98 7.66
CA GLY A 8 0.12 15.71 8.91
C GLY A 8 -0.96 16.77 9.10
N ARG A 9 -1.24 17.56 8.05
CA ARG A 9 -2.30 18.58 8.04
C ARG A 9 -3.67 17.96 8.25
N ALA A 10 -3.98 16.86 7.55
CA ALA A 10 -5.25 16.17 7.73
C ALA A 10 -5.45 15.65 9.16
N ILE A 11 -4.39 15.09 9.76
CA ILE A 11 -4.42 14.64 11.17
C ILE A 11 -4.61 15.84 12.10
N ALA A 12 -3.90 16.95 11.87
CA ALA A 12 -4.02 18.15 12.69
C ALA A 12 -5.45 18.72 12.66
N LEU A 13 -6.06 18.83 11.48
CA LEU A 13 -7.47 19.26 11.33
C LEU A 13 -8.42 18.33 12.08
N TYR A 14 -8.26 17.01 11.90
CA TYR A 14 -9.08 16.04 12.63
C TYR A 14 -8.90 16.17 14.15
N LEU A 15 -7.67 16.34 14.66
CA LEU A 15 -7.40 16.47 16.09
C LEU A 15 -7.99 17.76 16.69
N ARG A 16 -8.07 18.84 15.91
CA ARG A 16 -8.55 20.15 16.36
C ARG A 16 -10.07 20.26 16.28
N ASP A 17 -10.65 19.82 15.16
CA ASP A 17 -12.01 20.22 14.79
C ASP A 17 -13.02 19.05 14.83
N GLU A 18 -12.56 17.81 14.62
CA GLU A 18 -13.45 16.66 14.47
C GLU A 18 -13.40 15.68 15.64
N ARG A 19 -12.22 15.51 16.26
CA ARG A 19 -12.00 14.49 17.29
C ARG A 19 -12.87 14.77 18.52
N PRO A 20 -13.71 13.80 18.93
CA PRO A 20 -14.45 13.91 20.18
C PRO A 20 -13.49 14.10 21.36
N LYS A 21 -13.87 14.93 22.35
CA LYS A 21 -13.11 15.05 23.59
C LYS A 21 -13.13 13.70 24.32
N THR A 22 -11.96 13.06 24.44
CA THR A 22 -11.77 11.82 25.20
C THR A 22 -10.58 11.99 26.13
N GLN A 23 -10.59 11.26 27.25
CA GLN A 23 -9.47 11.24 28.20
C GLN A 23 -8.30 10.35 27.74
N HIS A 24 -8.48 9.56 26.67
CA HIS A 24 -7.49 8.62 26.19
C HIS A 24 -6.57 9.23 25.12
N ARG A 25 -5.29 8.86 25.12
CA ARG A 25 -4.23 9.35 24.19
C ARG A 25 -4.34 8.83 22.75
N MET A 26 -5.44 8.20 22.38
CA MET A 26 -5.62 7.62 21.05
C MET A 26 -5.95 8.68 20.00
N VAL A 27 -5.29 8.63 18.84
CA VAL A 27 -5.56 9.58 17.75
C VAL A 27 -6.99 9.37 17.24
N PHE A 28 -7.32 8.16 16.78
CA PHE A 28 -8.65 7.86 16.25
C PHE A 28 -9.59 7.34 17.35
N ALA A 29 -10.68 8.08 17.60
CA ALA A 29 -11.68 7.77 18.62
C ALA A 29 -13.07 7.61 17.99
N ARG A 30 -13.95 6.83 18.65
CA ARG A 30 -15.34 6.68 18.21
C ARG A 30 -16.13 7.98 18.40
N HIS A 31 -16.86 8.40 17.37
CA HIS A 31 -17.78 9.55 17.43
C HIS A 31 -19.15 9.21 18.05
N MET A 32 -19.46 7.92 18.24
CA MET A 32 -20.71 7.42 18.81
C MET A 32 -20.46 6.74 20.16
N THR A 33 -21.45 6.78 21.07
CA THR A 33 -21.39 6.13 22.38
C THR A 33 -21.18 4.61 22.27
N PRO A 34 -20.37 3.97 23.14
CA PRO A 34 -19.43 4.57 24.11
C PRO A 34 -18.20 5.16 23.40
N ARG A 35 -17.91 6.45 23.67
CA ARG A 35 -16.84 7.23 23.02
C ARG A 35 -15.42 6.86 23.50
N GLU A 36 -15.35 6.04 24.55
CA GLU A 36 -14.11 5.65 25.24
C GLU A 36 -13.49 4.36 24.69
N ARG A 37 -14.08 3.76 23.65
CA ARG A 37 -13.54 2.54 23.04
C ARG A 37 -12.70 2.84 21.81
N PRO A 38 -11.59 2.08 21.59
CA PRO A 38 -10.86 2.11 20.34
C PRO A 38 -11.77 1.90 19.13
N ILE A 39 -11.42 2.54 18.02
CA ILE A 39 -12.05 2.25 16.74
C ILE A 39 -11.76 0.78 16.39
N GLY A 40 -12.80 -0.04 16.39
CA GLY A 40 -12.73 -1.42 15.91
C GLY A 40 -12.53 -1.50 14.39
N PRO A 41 -12.00 -2.61 13.88
CA PRO A 41 -11.71 -2.81 12.46
C PRO A 41 -12.93 -2.62 11.55
N ASP A 42 -14.14 -2.96 12.04
CA ASP A 42 -15.36 -2.83 11.26
C ASP A 42 -15.80 -1.38 11.05
N LEU A 43 -15.52 -0.51 12.02
CA LEU A 43 -15.77 0.92 11.86
C LEU A 43 -14.83 1.51 10.81
N VAL A 44 -13.55 1.12 10.82
CA VAL A 44 -12.59 1.50 9.76
C VAL A 44 -13.07 1.04 8.39
N ARG A 45 -13.49 -0.23 8.26
CA ARG A 45 -14.04 -0.78 7.01
C ARG A 45 -15.26 0.01 6.53
N LYS A 46 -16.19 0.35 7.44
CA LYS A 46 -17.37 1.15 7.13
C LYS A 46 -17.00 2.55 6.63
N THR A 47 -16.09 3.25 7.32
CA THR A 47 -15.62 4.58 6.91
C THR A 47 -14.95 4.54 5.54
N ILE A 48 -14.11 3.54 5.28
CA ILE A 48 -13.47 3.34 3.97
C ILE A 48 -14.54 3.11 2.89
N ARG A 49 -15.55 2.27 3.15
CA ARG A 49 -16.66 2.04 2.21
C ARG A 49 -17.43 3.31 1.90
N GLN A 50 -17.73 4.12 2.90
CA GLN A 50 -18.39 5.42 2.72
C GLN A 50 -17.52 6.40 1.92
N ALA A 51 -16.19 6.38 2.10
CA ALA A 51 -15.28 7.17 1.29
C ALA A 51 -15.29 6.74 -0.18
N TYR A 52 -15.28 5.43 -0.47
CA TYR A 52 -15.43 4.92 -1.85
C TYR A 52 -16.74 5.36 -2.50
N ALA A 53 -17.85 5.24 -1.78
CA ALA A 53 -19.16 5.67 -2.27
C ALA A 53 -19.18 7.17 -2.61
N ARG A 54 -18.62 8.02 -1.74
CA ARG A 54 -18.49 9.47 -1.99
C ARG A 54 -17.60 9.79 -3.20
N ALA A 55 -16.61 8.94 -3.47
CA ALA A 55 -15.72 9.09 -4.62
C ALA A 55 -16.29 8.48 -5.93
N GLY A 56 -17.50 7.89 -5.90
CA GLY A 56 -18.07 7.20 -7.07
C GLY A 56 -17.35 5.91 -7.46
N LEU A 57 -16.56 5.34 -6.55
CA LEU A 57 -15.75 4.15 -6.81
C LEU A 57 -16.46 2.89 -6.30
N ALA A 58 -16.42 1.81 -7.09
CA ALA A 58 -16.91 0.51 -6.67
C ALA A 58 -16.15 0.02 -5.42
N HIS A 59 -16.90 -0.43 -4.41
CA HIS A 59 -16.33 -0.83 -3.14
C HIS A 59 -15.28 -1.95 -3.31
N THR A 60 -14.06 -1.68 -2.88
CA THR A 60 -12.96 -2.65 -2.88
C THR A 60 -12.36 -2.80 -1.48
N ARG A 61 -11.81 -4.00 -1.22
CA ARG A 61 -11.33 -4.47 0.09
C ARG A 61 -10.49 -3.42 0.83
N SER A 62 -10.54 -3.43 2.16
CA SER A 62 -9.78 -2.53 3.06
C SER A 62 -8.26 -2.50 2.82
N HIS A 63 -7.72 -3.50 2.13
CA HIS A 63 -6.31 -3.60 1.77
C HIS A 63 -5.93 -2.80 0.52
N LEU A 64 -6.89 -2.26 -0.24
CA LEU A 64 -6.60 -1.58 -1.50
C LEU A 64 -5.76 -0.31 -1.30
N LEU A 65 -5.97 0.45 -0.22
CA LEU A 65 -5.12 1.60 0.10
C LEU A 65 -3.64 1.20 0.27
N ARG A 66 -3.39 0.10 0.99
CA ARG A 66 -2.04 -0.46 1.13
C ARG A 66 -1.50 -0.95 -0.21
N HIS A 67 -2.35 -1.57 -1.01
CA HIS A 67 -1.98 -2.07 -2.32
C HIS A 67 -1.60 -0.95 -3.28
N THR A 68 -2.41 0.11 -3.38
CA THR A 68 -2.13 1.28 -4.21
C THR A 68 -0.85 1.98 -3.77
N MET A 69 -0.60 2.10 -2.47
CA MET A 69 0.65 2.67 -1.96
C MET A 69 1.86 1.80 -2.33
N ALA A 70 1.78 0.49 -2.13
CA ALA A 70 2.82 -0.46 -2.52
C ALA A 70 3.10 -0.40 -4.03
N SER A 71 2.05 -0.45 -4.86
CA SER A 71 2.16 -0.36 -6.32
C SER A 71 2.82 0.93 -6.77
N ARG A 72 2.47 2.07 -6.17
CA ARG A 72 3.08 3.37 -6.51
C ARG A 72 4.56 3.43 -6.15
N LEU A 73 4.93 2.93 -4.97
CA LEU A 73 6.32 2.89 -4.53
C LEU A 73 7.17 1.97 -5.42
N LEU A 74 6.67 0.79 -5.76
CA LEU A 74 7.34 -0.12 -6.69
C LEU A 74 7.47 0.50 -8.09
N ALA A 75 6.41 1.13 -8.60
CA ALA A 75 6.43 1.82 -9.89
C ALA A 75 7.41 3.01 -9.93
N SER A 76 7.67 3.66 -8.80
CA SER A 76 8.71 4.69 -8.68
C SER A 76 10.14 4.13 -8.50
N GLY A 77 10.32 2.81 -8.57
CA GLY A 77 11.62 2.15 -8.46
C GLY A 77 12.06 1.82 -7.03
N SER A 78 11.21 2.01 -6.01
CA SER A 78 11.55 1.62 -4.64
C SER A 78 11.71 0.11 -4.53
N SER A 79 12.68 -0.35 -3.75
CA SER A 79 12.90 -1.75 -3.44
C SER A 79 11.77 -2.33 -2.56
N LEU A 80 11.61 -3.66 -2.59
CA LEU A 80 10.63 -4.34 -1.76
C LEU A 80 10.86 -4.10 -0.25
N LYS A 81 12.12 -3.89 0.15
CA LYS A 81 12.49 -3.55 1.53
C LYS A 81 11.97 -2.17 1.93
N GLU A 82 12.17 -1.16 1.08
CA GLU A 82 11.65 0.20 1.33
C GLU A 82 10.12 0.21 1.39
N VAL A 83 9.45 -0.58 0.54
CA VAL A 83 7.99 -0.75 0.60
C VAL A 83 7.55 -1.38 1.93
N ALA A 84 8.26 -2.40 2.41
CA ALA A 84 7.97 -3.03 3.70
C ALA A 84 8.13 -2.05 4.87
N ASP A 85 9.19 -1.23 4.84
CA ASP A 85 9.49 -0.23 5.86
C ASP A 85 8.41 0.87 5.88
N VAL A 86 7.99 1.36 4.72
CA VAL A 86 6.93 2.38 4.60
C VAL A 86 5.57 1.85 5.06
N LEU A 87 5.23 0.61 4.72
CA LEU A 87 3.99 -0.04 5.18
C LEU A 87 4.06 -0.52 6.63
N ARG A 88 5.24 -0.43 7.27
CA ARG A 88 5.53 -0.95 8.61
C ARG A 88 5.15 -2.42 8.77
N HIS A 89 5.40 -3.21 7.74
CA HIS A 89 5.20 -4.65 7.81
C HIS A 89 6.29 -5.26 8.70
N ARG A 90 5.86 -5.96 9.76
CA ARG A 90 6.78 -6.68 10.66
C ARG A 90 7.40 -7.92 10.00
N SER A 91 6.86 -8.35 8.86
CA SER A 91 7.34 -9.50 8.09
C SER A 91 7.42 -9.16 6.60
N LEU A 92 8.56 -9.49 5.98
CA LEU A 92 8.76 -9.36 4.53
C LEU A 92 7.83 -10.28 3.73
N ASN A 93 7.34 -11.38 4.31
CA ASN A 93 6.40 -12.29 3.65
C ASN A 93 5.08 -11.58 3.27
N THR A 94 4.63 -10.60 4.08
CA THR A 94 3.44 -9.81 3.77
C THR A 94 3.69 -8.76 2.69
N THR A 95 4.96 -8.53 2.34
CA THR A 95 5.37 -7.63 1.26
C THR A 95 5.69 -8.42 -0.03
N LEU A 96 6.09 -9.69 0.06
CA LEU A 96 6.30 -10.58 -1.10
C LEU A 96 5.07 -10.70 -2.02
N ILE A 97 3.85 -10.53 -1.50
CA ILE A 97 2.63 -10.44 -2.32
C ILE A 97 2.66 -9.28 -3.33
N TYR A 98 3.53 -8.29 -3.13
CA TYR A 98 3.74 -7.15 -4.02
C TYR A 98 4.93 -7.36 -4.98
N ALA A 99 5.78 -8.37 -4.78
CA ALA A 99 6.90 -8.65 -5.69
C ALA A 99 6.41 -8.91 -7.13
N LYS A 100 5.25 -9.56 -7.29
CA LYS A 100 4.59 -9.76 -8.59
C LYS A 100 4.23 -8.48 -9.34
N LEU A 101 4.20 -7.33 -8.66
CA LEU A 101 3.88 -6.04 -9.27
C LEU A 101 5.13 -5.36 -9.84
N ASP A 102 6.31 -5.80 -9.42
CA ASP A 102 7.60 -5.31 -9.90
C ASP A 102 8.03 -6.05 -11.16
N GLY A 103 7.15 -6.09 -12.16
CA GLY A 103 7.38 -6.80 -13.42
C GLY A 103 8.63 -6.33 -14.14
N SER A 104 8.97 -5.03 -14.04
CA SER A 104 10.17 -4.43 -14.62
C SER A 104 11.47 -4.99 -14.03
N ARG A 105 11.58 -5.11 -12.70
CA ARG A 105 12.79 -5.71 -12.09
C ARG A 105 12.81 -7.22 -12.19
N LEU A 106 11.64 -7.88 -12.22
CA LEU A 106 11.58 -9.32 -12.43
C LEU A 106 12.16 -9.72 -13.80
N VAL A 107 12.05 -8.86 -14.81
CA VAL A 107 12.67 -9.06 -16.12
C VAL A 107 14.20 -8.93 -16.07
N GLU A 108 14.75 -8.04 -15.23
CA GLU A 108 16.21 -7.87 -15.10
C GLU A 108 16.91 -9.07 -14.47
N VAL A 109 16.23 -9.78 -13.56
CA VAL A 109 16.76 -10.99 -12.91
C VAL A 109 16.26 -12.28 -13.56
N ALA A 110 15.42 -12.19 -14.59
CA ALA A 110 14.97 -13.35 -15.33
C ALA A 110 16.15 -13.97 -16.07
N LEU A 111 16.47 -15.23 -15.74
CA LEU A 111 17.43 -16.00 -16.51
C LEU A 111 16.87 -16.19 -17.93
N PRO A 112 17.72 -16.09 -18.97
CA PRO A 112 17.30 -16.39 -20.33
C PRO A 112 16.73 -17.80 -20.39
N TRP A 113 15.60 -17.93 -21.08
CA TRP A 113 14.92 -19.19 -21.23
C TRP A 113 15.85 -20.19 -21.94
N PRO A 114 16.10 -21.39 -21.37
CA PRO A 114 17.06 -22.35 -21.93
C PRO A 114 16.61 -22.97 -23.27
N GLY A 115 15.42 -22.62 -23.79
CA GLY A 115 14.86 -23.14 -25.04
C GLY A 115 15.03 -22.27 -26.28
N THR A 116 15.73 -21.14 -26.23
CA THR A 116 16.04 -20.35 -27.43
C THR A 116 17.51 -20.57 -27.80
N SER A 117 17.77 -21.68 -28.48
CA SER A 117 19.10 -22.01 -29.01
C SER A 117 19.66 -20.85 -29.83
N ALA A 118 20.96 -20.63 -29.65
CA ALA A 118 21.84 -20.02 -30.63
C ALA A 118 21.63 -20.72 -31.99
N ALA A 119 20.85 -20.09 -32.87
CA ALA A 119 20.71 -20.47 -34.27
C ALA A 119 20.94 -19.22 -35.13
N ALA A 120 22.13 -18.64 -35.01
CA ALA A 120 22.65 -17.71 -35.99
C ALA A 120 24.17 -17.91 -36.06
N THR A 121 24.64 -18.25 -37.25
CA THR A 121 26.05 -18.32 -37.71
C THR A 121 26.62 -19.74 -37.86
N THR A 122 26.35 -20.36 -39.01
CA THR A 122 27.44 -20.95 -39.82
C THR A 122 27.16 -20.64 -41.29
N GLY A 123 28.12 -19.97 -41.92
CA GLY A 123 28.01 -19.38 -43.24
C GLY A 123 28.04 -20.38 -44.39
N ARG A 124 27.52 -19.87 -45.51
CA ARG A 124 27.87 -20.22 -46.90
C ARG A 124 29.38 -20.39 -47.06
N LEU A 125 29.82 -21.51 -47.62
CA LEU A 125 30.93 -21.57 -48.58
C LEU A 125 30.65 -22.72 -49.58
N SER A 126 30.42 -22.33 -50.84
CA SER A 126 30.57 -23.13 -52.06
C SER A 126 31.18 -22.21 -53.09
#